data_AF-A0A931WDA1-F1
#
_entry.id   AF-A0A931WDA1-F1
#
_cell.length_a   1.000
_cell.length_b   1.000
_cell.length_c   1.000
_cell.angle_alpha   90.00
_cell.angle_beta   90.00
_cell.angle_gamma   90.00
#
_symmetry.space_group_name_H-M   'P 1'
#
loop_
_entity.id
_entity.type
_entity.pdbx_description
1 polymer ?
#
loop_
_entity_poly.entity_id
_entity_poly.type
_entity_poly.pdbx_seq_one_letter_code
_entity_poly.pdbx_strand_id
1 'polypeptide(L)'
;MSKKLIIWLIVIIALAAAGYFIWDSIRTKPPQTPEEIQREVERLQKLIMEIDEDNQKVESGEVACIQIYRPVCGSDGRTYSNDCFSSAAGVEIFHQGECK
;
A
#
# COMPACT_ATOMS: atom_id res chain seq x y z
N MET A 1 49.85 43.46 2.20
CA MET A 1 48.63 42.87 1.61
C MET A 1 47.48 43.85 1.81
N SER A 2 46.89 44.40 0.73
CA SER A 2 45.91 45.48 0.88
C SER A 2 44.58 44.94 1.41
N LYS A 3 43.89 45.69 2.29
CA LYS A 3 42.55 45.32 2.79
C LYS A 3 41.56 45.06 1.64
N LYS A 4 41.74 45.73 0.50
CA LYS A 4 40.98 45.50 -0.74
C LYS A 4 41.22 44.11 -1.33
N LEU A 5 42.45 43.61 -1.29
CA LEU A 5 42.78 42.26 -1.79
C LEU A 5 42.13 41.16 -0.93
N ILE A 6 42.11 41.36 0.40
CA ILE A 6 41.47 40.41 1.33
C ILE A 6 39.95 40.35 1.10
N ILE A 7 39.31 41.50 0.93
CA ILE A 7 37.86 41.56 0.64
C ILE A 7 37.55 40.85 -0.69
N TRP A 8 38.35 41.06 -1.73
CA TRP A 8 38.18 40.38 -3.02
C TRP A 8 38.30 38.85 -2.91
N LEU A 9 39.27 38.35 -2.15
CA LEU A 9 39.43 36.91 -1.94
C LEU A 9 38.24 36.28 -1.21
N ILE A 10 37.71 36.97 -0.20
CA ILE A 10 36.52 36.50 0.55
C ILE A 10 35.30 36.40 -0.37
N VAL A 11 35.09 37.39 -1.23
CA VAL A 11 33.97 37.38 -2.20
C VAL A 11 34.10 36.21 -3.19
N ILE A 12 35.30 35.96 -3.71
CA ILE A 12 35.54 34.86 -4.66
C ILE A 12 35.28 33.50 -4.00
N ILE A 13 35.76 33.29 -2.77
CA ILE A 13 35.56 32.05 -2.02
C ILE A 13 34.07 31.84 -1.72
N ALA A 14 33.34 32.89 -1.34
CA ALA A 14 31.91 32.81 -1.07
C ALA A 14 31.09 32.44 -2.33
N LEU A 15 31.42 33.02 -3.49
CA LEU A 15 30.78 32.70 -4.76
C LEU A 15 31.09 31.26 -5.20
N ALA A 16 32.33 30.80 -5.03
CA ALA A 16 32.71 29.43 -5.34
C ALA A 16 32.01 28.41 -4.43
N ALA A 17 31.90 28.69 -3.13
CA ALA A 17 31.21 27.84 -2.16
C ALA A 17 29.70 27.76 -2.47
N ALA A 18 29.07 28.89 -2.78
CA ALA A 18 27.66 28.93 -3.17
C ALA A 18 27.40 28.14 -4.47
N GLY A 19 28.27 28.30 -5.47
CA GLY A 19 28.20 27.55 -6.73
C GLY A 19 28.36 26.03 -6.53
N TYR A 20 29.32 25.64 -5.68
CA TYR A 20 29.52 24.22 -5.33
C TYR A 20 28.29 23.62 -4.65
N PHE A 21 27.69 24.32 -3.68
CA PHE A 21 26.50 23.85 -2.97
C PHE A 21 25.27 23.68 -3.88
N ILE A 22 25.05 24.63 -4.80
CA ILE A 22 23.97 24.55 -5.78
C ILE A 22 24.18 23.37 -6.73
N TRP A 23 25.40 23.19 -7.25
CA TRP A 23 25.74 22.08 -8.14
C TRP A 23 25.60 20.72 -7.46
N ASP A 24 26.05 20.61 -6.20
CA ASP A 24 25.91 19.39 -5.39
C ASP A 24 24.43 19.04 -5.13
N SER A 25 23.59 20.03 -4.82
CA SER A 25 22.15 19.84 -4.64
C SER A 25 21.43 19.38 -5.92
N ILE A 26 21.91 19.79 -7.09
CA ILE A 26 21.37 19.34 -8.38
C ILE A 26 21.87 17.93 -8.73
N ARG A 27 23.12 17.60 -8.39
CA ARG A 27 23.76 16.32 -8.72
C ARG A 27 23.35 15.17 -7.80
N THR A 28 22.96 15.46 -6.57
CA THR A 28 22.56 14.46 -5.56
C THR A 28 21.07 14.13 -5.58
N LYS A 29 20.24 14.86 -6.35
CA LYS A 29 18.86 14.42 -6.56
C LYS A 29 18.87 13.10 -7.32
N PRO A 30 18.30 12.02 -6.76
CA PRO A 30 18.18 10.77 -7.48
C PRO A 30 17.41 11.04 -8.78
N PRO A 31 17.79 10.41 -9.89
CA PRO A 31 17.11 10.62 -11.15
C PRO A 31 15.65 10.15 -10.98
N GLN A 32 14.71 11.07 -11.20
CA GLN A 32 13.28 10.78 -11.29
C GLN A 32 12.89 10.85 -12.76
N THR A 33 13.60 10.10 -13.61
CA THR A 33 13.12 9.92 -14.97
C THR A 33 11.82 9.12 -14.91
N PRO A 34 10.84 9.39 -15.81
CA PRO A 34 9.61 8.59 -15.88
C PRO A 34 9.88 7.09 -16.03
N GLU A 35 10.99 6.71 -16.66
CA GLU A 35 11.43 5.32 -16.84
C GLU A 35 11.94 4.66 -15.54
N GLU A 36 12.61 5.40 -14.65
CA GLU A 36 13.05 4.88 -13.35
C GLU A 36 11.91 4.80 -12.35
N ILE A 37 10.99 5.76 -12.39
CA ILE A 37 9.73 5.70 -11.63
C ILE A 37 8.95 4.47 -12.05
N GLN A 38 8.81 4.23 -13.35
CA GLN A 38 8.12 3.06 -13.88
C GLN A 38 8.78 1.75 -13.47
N ARG A 39 10.12 1.69 -13.47
CA ARG A 39 10.87 0.51 -13.03
C ARG A 39 10.65 0.19 -11.55
N GLU A 40 10.57 1.20 -10.69
CA GLU A 40 10.30 1.00 -9.26
C GLU A 40 8.83 0.63 -9.03
N VAL A 41 7.90 1.23 -9.78
CA VAL A 41 6.48 0.83 -9.75
C VAL A 41 6.32 -0.64 -10.17
N GLU A 42 6.97 -1.08 -11.24
CA GLU A 42 6.92 -2.48 -11.68
C GLU A 42 7.54 -3.45 -10.66
N ARG A 43 8.63 -3.05 -10.00
CA ARG A 43 9.22 -3.82 -8.89
C ARG A 43 8.24 -3.96 -7.73
N LEU A 44 7.59 -2.86 -7.32
CA LEU A 44 6.61 -2.87 -6.23
C LEU A 44 5.35 -3.64 -6.59
N GLN A 45 4.88 -3.51 -7.84
CA GLN A 45 3.76 -4.29 -8.36
C GLN A 45 4.05 -5.79 -8.34
N LYS A 46 5.27 -6.20 -8.71
CA LYS A 46 5.69 -7.60 -8.63
C LYS A 46 5.69 -8.14 -7.20
N LEU A 47 6.14 -7.34 -6.24
CA LEU A 47 6.11 -7.71 -4.83
C LEU A 47 4.67 -7.84 -4.29
N ILE A 48 3.76 -6.96 -4.72
CA ILE A 48 2.34 -7.03 -4.35
C ILE A 48 1.69 -8.31 -4.90
N MET A 49 1.98 -8.68 -6.15
CA MET A 49 1.46 -9.93 -6.74
C MET A 49 1.93 -11.20 -6.01
N GLU A 50 3.13 -11.20 -5.42
CA GLU A 50 3.65 -12.32 -4.62
C GLU A 50 2.99 -12.41 -3.23
N ILE A 51 2.52 -11.28 -2.69
CA ILE A 51 1.81 -11.24 -1.39
C ILE A 51 0.37 -11.77 -1.52
N ASP A 52 -0.27 -11.59 -2.68
CA ASP A 52 -1.65 -12.06 -2.91
C ASP A 52 -1.76 -13.60 -3.01
N GLU A 53 -0.68 -14.30 -3.39
CA GLU A 53 -0.65 -15.78 -3.42
C GLU A 53 -0.63 -16.40 -2.01
N ASP A 54 0.03 -15.76 -1.03
CA ASP A 54 0.08 -16.24 0.36
C ASP A 54 -1.11 -15.77 1.22
N ASN A 55 -1.79 -14.68 0.82
CA ASN A 55 -2.99 -14.19 1.51
C ASN A 55 -4.26 -14.97 1.11
N GLN A 56 -4.18 -15.82 0.09
CA GLN A 56 -5.23 -16.77 -0.29
C GLN A 56 -5.11 -18.12 0.48
N LYS A 57 -4.74 -18.06 1.76
CA LYS A 57 -4.80 -19.21 2.66
C LYS A 57 -5.53 -18.89 3.95
N VAL A 58 -6.69 -18.24 3.83
CA VAL A 58 -7.79 -18.42 4.78
C VAL A 58 -8.63 -19.60 4.29
N GLU A 59 -8.02 -20.77 4.14
CA GLU A 59 -8.77 -22.00 3.91
C GLU A 59 -8.89 -22.78 5.22
N SER A 60 -10.15 -22.97 5.59
CA SER A 60 -10.62 -23.89 6.63
C SER A 60 -10.25 -23.50 8.06
N GLY A 61 -10.62 -22.28 8.45
CA GLY A 61 -10.99 -22.04 9.85
C GLY A 61 -12.30 -22.79 10.11
N GLU A 62 -12.27 -23.80 10.95
CA GLU A 62 -13.47 -24.43 11.50
C GLU A 62 -14.31 -23.31 12.16
N VAL A 63 -15.35 -22.83 11.46
CA VAL A 63 -16.15 -21.71 11.95
C VAL A 63 -17.02 -22.23 13.10
N ALA A 64 -16.63 -21.88 14.33
CA ALA A 64 -17.41 -22.19 15.52
C ALA A 64 -18.65 -21.29 15.58
N CYS A 65 -19.79 -21.80 15.11
CA CYS A 65 -21.07 -21.11 15.23
C CYS A 65 -21.80 -21.48 16.52
N ILE A 66 -22.32 -20.47 17.22
CA ILE A 66 -23.26 -20.69 18.30
C ILE A 66 -24.55 -21.32 17.76
N GLN A 67 -25.13 -22.26 18.51
CA GLN A 67 -26.36 -22.96 18.11
C GLN A 67 -27.63 -22.16 18.46
N ILE A 68 -27.64 -20.87 18.14
CA ILE A 68 -28.85 -20.03 18.25
C ILE A 68 -29.68 -20.17 16.97
N TYR A 69 -31.00 -20.32 17.13
CA TYR A 69 -31.91 -20.30 16.00
C TYR A 69 -32.40 -18.88 15.73
N ARG A 70 -31.85 -18.26 14.69
CA ARG A 70 -32.21 -16.93 14.16
C ARG A 70 -32.08 -16.99 12.64
N PRO A 71 -33.06 -17.59 11.93
CA PRO A 71 -32.85 -18.04 10.57
C PRO A 71 -32.65 -16.89 9.59
N VAL A 72 -31.88 -17.17 8.54
CA VAL A 72 -31.64 -16.26 7.41
C VAL A 72 -31.77 -17.03 6.09
N CYS A 73 -32.25 -16.35 5.05
CA CYS A 73 -32.33 -16.90 3.71
C CYS A 73 -31.07 -16.51 2.94
N GLY A 74 -30.32 -17.48 2.45
CA GLY A 74 -29.14 -17.27 1.62
C GLY A 74 -29.51 -16.88 0.19
N SER A 75 -28.55 -16.25 -0.49
CA SER A 75 -28.62 -15.97 -1.94
C SER A 75 -28.70 -17.22 -2.81
N ASP A 76 -28.34 -18.38 -2.25
CA ASP A 76 -28.50 -19.71 -2.86
C ASP A 76 -29.91 -20.32 -2.67
N GLY A 77 -30.82 -19.60 -2.02
CA GLY A 77 -32.18 -20.05 -1.73
C GLY A 77 -32.28 -21.06 -0.58
N ARG A 78 -31.22 -21.26 0.21
CA ARG A 78 -31.24 -22.12 1.40
C ARG A 78 -31.44 -21.32 2.68
N THR A 79 -32.20 -21.88 3.60
CA THR A 79 -32.34 -21.33 4.96
C THR A 79 -31.17 -21.80 5.82
N TYR A 80 -30.49 -20.87 6.47
CA TYR A 80 -29.43 -21.12 7.45
C TYR A 80 -29.95 -20.83 8.87
N SER A 81 -29.56 -21.66 9.85
CA SER A 81 -30.01 -21.53 11.25
C SER A 81 -29.69 -20.18 11.88
N ASN A 82 -28.59 -19.56 11.45
CA ASN A 82 -28.22 -18.18 11.74
C ASN A 82 -27.21 -17.64 10.71
N ASP A 83 -26.91 -16.35 10.82
CA ASP A 83 -25.94 -15.61 10.00
C ASP A 83 -24.53 -16.21 10.02
N CYS A 84 -24.11 -16.80 11.14
CA CYS A 84 -22.82 -17.47 11.22
C CYS A 84 -22.76 -18.68 10.29
N PHE A 85 -23.80 -19.52 10.25
CA PHE A 85 -23.83 -20.69 9.36
C PHE A 85 -23.86 -20.31 7.87
N SER A 86 -24.54 -19.21 7.52
CA SER A 86 -24.52 -18.67 6.14
C SER A 86 -23.12 -18.22 5.75
N SER A 87 -22.45 -17.49 6.65
CA SER A 87 -21.08 -17.00 6.43
C SER A 87 -20.06 -18.14 6.36
N ALA A 88 -20.21 -19.18 7.20
CA ALA A 88 -19.38 -20.37 7.20
C ALA A 88 -19.51 -21.17 5.88
N ALA A 89 -20.69 -21.13 5.26
CA ALA A 89 -20.94 -21.71 3.95
C ALA A 89 -20.49 -20.79 2.79
N GLY A 90 -19.99 -19.58 3.07
CA GLY A 90 -19.62 -18.59 2.06
C GLY A 90 -20.81 -18.05 1.28
N VAL A 91 -22.01 -18.07 1.87
CA VAL A 91 -23.25 -17.63 1.22
C VAL A 91 -23.69 -16.29 1.79
N GLU A 92 -23.89 -15.31 0.91
CA GLU A 92 -24.44 -14.01 1.28
C GLU A 92 -25.91 -14.13 1.68
N ILE A 93 -26.33 -13.36 2.68
CA ILE A 93 -27.71 -13.33 3.17
C ILE A 93 -28.57 -12.50 2.21
N PHE A 94 -29.62 -13.12 1.66
CA PHE A 94 -30.62 -12.46 0.81
C PHE A 94 -31.66 -11.69 1.64
N HIS A 95 -32.24 -12.32 2.67
CA HIS A 95 -33.10 -11.63 3.64
C HIS A 95 -33.12 -12.32 5.00
N GLN A 96 -33.60 -11.60 6.02
CA GLN A 96 -33.83 -12.16 7.36
C GLN A 96 -35.02 -13.13 7.36
N GLY A 97 -34.96 -14.16 8.19
CA GLY A 97 -35.96 -15.23 8.23
C GLY A 97 -35.72 -16.33 7.19
N GLU A 98 -36.55 -17.36 7.23
CA GLU A 98 -36.46 -18.52 6.33
C GLU A 98 -36.87 -18.16 4.89
N CYS A 99 -36.28 -18.84 3.89
CA CYS A 99 -36.68 -18.69 2.49
C CYS A 99 -38.16 -19.10 2.27
N LYS A 100 -38.82 -18.47 1.29
CA LYS A 100 -40.23 -18.70 0.94
C LYS A 100 -40.41 -19.14 -0.50
#